data_AF-E0E1P1-F1
#
_entry.id   AF-E0E1P1-F1
#
_cell.length_a   1.000
_cell.length_b   1.000
_cell.length_c   1.000
_cell.angle_alpha   90.00
_cell.angle_beta   90.00
_cell.angle_gamma   90.00
#
_symmetry.space_group_name_H-M   'P 1'
#
loop_
_entity.id
_entity.type
_entity.pdbx_description
1 polymer ?
#
loop_
_entity_poly.entity_id
_entity_poly.type
_entity_poly.pdbx_seq_one_letter_code
_entity_poly.pdbx_strand_id
1 'polypeptide(L)'
;MVKFLNKCLALASVISIGLGLVGGLGVEAYGEKQVDQFLTDSSRDYISLSGGDRQETSRLISQMAYDHSDEVIIVDGSNYVDSMSAIQVSAYLDAPILLNSKGGLDKGTREEMVRLGVEHAYLVGSNINPKLGSDLASKGYKVTSISADRPFDLSYKCGEFAHKNNNDIKKNLILASSEVFADSLSMSSYSYMNRIPMLLVPRDIDDKMAKIINDYGAEEVLVIGGENTISKESMAKIGKARRISGQDRYQTSRIIQKDYYPEAKNGLVASGQTFADTVAASPLAAAMNANIVLVKKTSEEVHDYHFQKIVAVGGLVKKYMTDVVYINPHQDDETIDMGLDIIRDVKDGRKVYLILMTDGSKSWIYEALDREFIRTGRSRISREDFTYLRDMEMVRALETMGVNKENIIFTKNRNLEIDKNTVIRAIEKFEAEHGNNFSYKSLAKNSHDKSGGNVDHFACHDGVKEFCQKNSRNCTFYSSQPDHEDPNIHVKSPTYEEKELWTRALRQYELTDPSLGYYGVGYRSVGGIMNRKMDNMLEFIDYN
;
A
#
# COMPACT_ATOMS: atom_id res chain seq x y z
N MET A 1 2.92 -11.21 -37.74
CA MET A 1 1.45 -11.06 -37.58
C MET A 1 0.76 -12.43 -37.61
N VAL A 2 1.14 -13.34 -36.71
CA VAL A 2 0.43 -14.59 -36.32
C VAL A 2 1.06 -14.96 -34.97
N LYS A 3 0.32 -14.80 -33.86
CA LYS A 3 0.52 -15.33 -32.47
C LYS A 3 -0.10 -14.46 -31.36
N PHE A 4 -1.13 -13.65 -31.63
CA PHE A 4 -1.80 -12.85 -30.57
C PHE A 4 -3.34 -12.94 -30.54
N LEU A 5 -3.95 -13.89 -31.25
CA LEU A 5 -5.38 -14.18 -31.12
C LEU A 5 -5.56 -15.67 -30.86
N ASN A 6 -5.68 -16.03 -29.58
CA ASN A 6 -6.49 -17.15 -29.06
C ASN A 6 -6.16 -17.33 -27.57
N LYS A 7 -6.80 -16.54 -26.70
CA LYS A 7 -6.97 -16.86 -25.27
C LYS A 7 -8.06 -16.02 -24.58
N CYS A 8 -9.11 -15.65 -25.32
CA CYS A 8 -10.35 -15.13 -24.74
C CYS A 8 -11.50 -15.98 -25.28
N LEU A 9 -11.91 -17.03 -24.55
CA LEU A 9 -13.27 -17.60 -24.51
C LEU A 9 -13.24 -18.96 -23.76
N ALA A 10 -14.19 -19.11 -22.83
CA ALA A 10 -14.45 -20.23 -21.90
C ALA A 10 -13.56 -20.22 -20.63
N LEU A 11 -14.05 -20.22 -19.39
CA LEU A 11 -15.32 -20.72 -18.84
C LEU A 11 -15.77 -19.86 -17.64
N ALA A 12 -17.10 -19.71 -17.52
CA ALA A 12 -17.78 -19.37 -16.29
C ALA A 12 -18.00 -20.64 -15.42
N SER A 13 -18.10 -20.43 -14.10
CA SER A 13 -18.63 -21.29 -13.04
C SER A 13 -17.94 -22.64 -12.77
N VAL A 14 -17.31 -22.76 -11.58
CA VAL A 14 -17.66 -23.71 -10.50
C VAL A 14 -16.88 -23.32 -9.23
N ILE A 15 -17.60 -23.03 -8.15
CA ILE A 15 -17.10 -22.99 -6.77
C ILE A 15 -16.89 -24.44 -6.31
N SER A 16 -15.76 -24.76 -5.67
CA SER A 16 -15.67 -25.89 -4.74
C SER A 16 -14.54 -25.69 -3.74
N ILE A 17 -14.91 -25.85 -2.47
CA ILE A 17 -14.14 -25.75 -1.23
C ILE A 17 -13.34 -27.05 -0.99
N GLY A 18 -12.11 -26.94 -0.46
CA GLY A 18 -11.63 -27.82 0.62
C GLY A 18 -10.63 -28.96 0.37
N LEU A 19 -9.55 -28.92 1.15
CA LEU A 19 -8.67 -29.99 1.70
C LEU A 19 -7.67 -30.77 0.82
N GLY A 20 -6.37 -30.54 1.11
CA GLY A 20 -5.46 -31.53 1.74
C GLY A 20 -4.94 -32.77 0.97
N LEU A 21 -3.60 -32.77 0.76
CA LEU A 21 -2.63 -33.89 0.72
C LEU A 21 -2.41 -34.74 -0.58
N VAL A 22 -1.16 -34.59 -1.07
CA VAL A 22 -0.25 -35.51 -1.78
C VAL A 22 -0.56 -35.98 -3.22
N GLY A 23 0.26 -35.47 -4.15
CA GLY A 23 0.99 -36.31 -5.13
C GLY A 23 0.43 -36.41 -6.54
N GLY A 24 1.15 -35.84 -7.52
CA GLY A 24 1.11 -36.27 -8.91
C GLY A 24 0.83 -35.17 -9.94
N LEU A 25 1.90 -34.76 -10.63
CA LEU A 25 1.98 -34.15 -11.98
C LEU A 25 0.65 -33.69 -12.61
N GLY A 26 0.43 -32.37 -12.63
CA GLY A 26 -0.64 -31.76 -13.40
C GLY A 26 -0.68 -30.24 -13.25
N VAL A 27 -0.05 -29.54 -14.21
CA VAL A 27 -0.26 -28.15 -14.64
C VAL A 27 -0.57 -27.15 -13.50
N GLU A 28 0.47 -26.46 -13.01
CA GLU A 28 0.31 -25.27 -12.18
C GLU A 28 -0.48 -24.21 -12.97
N ALA A 29 -1.69 -23.90 -12.50
CA ALA A 29 -2.36 -22.67 -12.87
C ALA A 29 -1.58 -21.53 -12.22
N TYR A 30 -0.81 -20.78 -13.01
CA TYR A 30 -0.22 -19.51 -12.57
C TYR A 30 -1.36 -18.64 -12.03
N GLY A 31 -1.28 -18.30 -10.73
CA GLY A 31 -2.25 -17.43 -10.07
C GLY A 31 -2.31 -16.06 -10.72
N GLU A 32 -3.37 -15.30 -10.46
CA GLU A 32 -3.44 -13.89 -10.82
C GLU A 32 -2.38 -13.09 -10.04
N LYS A 33 -1.74 -12.13 -10.71
CA LYS A 33 -0.72 -11.26 -10.11
C LYS A 33 -1.31 -10.52 -8.91
N GLN A 34 -0.51 -10.29 -7.87
CA GLN A 34 -0.96 -9.53 -6.69
C GLN A 34 -1.52 -8.14 -7.06
N VAL A 35 -0.97 -7.50 -8.10
CA VAL A 35 -1.53 -6.25 -8.64
C VAL A 35 -2.94 -6.40 -9.18
N ASP A 36 -3.28 -7.49 -9.87
CA ASP A 36 -4.63 -7.74 -10.40
C ASP A 36 -5.63 -7.93 -9.25
N GLN A 37 -5.22 -8.64 -8.20
CA GLN A 37 -6.00 -8.80 -6.98
C GLN A 37 -6.27 -7.44 -6.30
N PHE A 38 -5.26 -6.57 -6.19
CA PHE A 38 -5.45 -5.24 -5.63
C PHE A 38 -6.35 -4.33 -6.47
N LEU A 39 -6.20 -4.39 -7.80
CA LEU A 39 -7.01 -3.57 -8.70
C LEU A 39 -8.49 -3.97 -8.66
N THR A 40 -8.79 -5.24 -8.41
CA THR A 40 -10.16 -5.77 -8.32
C THR A 40 -10.75 -5.71 -6.90
N ASP A 41 -9.93 -5.64 -5.86
CA ASP A 41 -10.35 -5.56 -4.47
C ASP A 41 -11.00 -4.20 -4.15
N SER A 42 -12.34 -4.11 -4.16
CA SER A 42 -13.08 -2.87 -3.88
C SER A 42 -12.81 -2.27 -2.49
N SER A 43 -12.20 -3.03 -1.58
CA SER A 43 -11.97 -2.62 -0.20
C SER A 43 -10.69 -1.87 0.08
N ARG A 44 -9.73 -1.94 -0.85
CA ARG A 44 -8.42 -1.33 -0.70
C ARG A 44 -8.20 -0.38 -1.86
N ASP A 45 -8.32 0.91 -1.59
CA ASP A 45 -7.96 1.98 -2.53
C ASP A 45 -6.48 2.33 -2.46
N TYR A 46 -5.74 1.80 -1.49
CA TYR A 46 -4.35 2.14 -1.25
C TYR A 46 -3.48 0.96 -0.80
N ILE A 47 -2.27 0.86 -1.33
CA ILE A 47 -1.17 0.03 -0.81
C ILE A 47 0.12 0.87 -0.68
N SER A 48 0.91 0.60 0.36
CA SER A 48 2.28 1.12 0.47
C SER A 48 3.28 0.00 0.26
N LEU A 49 4.22 0.19 -0.65
CA LEU A 49 5.34 -0.69 -0.92
C LEU A 49 6.62 -0.01 -0.42
N SER A 50 7.03 -0.36 0.80
CA SER A 50 8.24 0.17 1.43
C SER A 50 8.87 -0.89 2.34
N GLY A 51 10.11 -1.24 2.06
CA GLY A 51 10.93 -2.08 2.93
C GLY A 51 11.80 -1.26 3.88
N GLY A 52 12.61 -1.95 4.70
CA GLY A 52 13.64 -1.33 5.55
C GLY A 52 14.77 -0.68 4.75
N ASP A 53 14.95 -1.08 3.49
CA ASP A 53 15.86 -0.46 2.53
C ASP A 53 15.32 -0.49 1.09
N ARG A 54 16.11 0.04 0.14
CA ARG A 54 15.75 0.10 -1.29
C ARG A 54 15.74 -1.27 -1.95
N GLN A 55 16.58 -2.20 -1.47
CA GLN A 55 16.64 -3.57 -1.98
C GLN A 55 15.33 -4.28 -1.65
N GLU A 56 14.91 -4.22 -0.39
CA GLU A 56 13.64 -4.78 0.06
C GLU A 56 12.44 -4.12 -0.63
N THR A 57 12.44 -2.79 -0.78
CA THR A 57 11.39 -2.09 -1.53
C THR A 57 11.28 -2.59 -2.97
N SER A 58 12.41 -2.80 -3.66
CA SER A 58 12.39 -3.36 -5.02
C SER A 58 11.86 -4.80 -5.09
N ARG A 59 12.09 -5.62 -4.04
CA ARG A 59 11.51 -6.97 -3.94
C ARG A 59 10.00 -6.93 -3.72
N LEU A 60 9.51 -6.02 -2.86
CA LEU A 60 8.06 -5.86 -2.65
C LEU A 60 7.35 -5.43 -3.94
N ILE A 61 7.98 -4.55 -4.72
CA ILE A 61 7.47 -4.16 -6.05
C ILE A 61 7.48 -5.36 -7.01
N SER A 62 8.55 -6.15 -7.01
CA SER A 62 8.64 -7.37 -7.81
C SER A 62 7.54 -8.37 -7.47
N GLN A 63 7.31 -8.62 -6.18
CA GLN A 63 6.23 -9.50 -5.68
C GLN A 63 4.84 -8.98 -6.05
N MET A 64 4.67 -7.67 -6.09
CA MET A 64 3.41 -7.05 -6.51
C MET A 64 3.16 -7.21 -8.01
N ALA A 65 4.19 -7.04 -8.85
CA ALA A 65 4.08 -6.97 -10.31
C ALA A 65 4.28 -8.31 -11.04
N TYR A 66 4.91 -9.30 -10.40
CA TYR A 66 5.36 -10.54 -11.04
C TYR A 66 5.19 -11.75 -10.13
N ASP A 67 4.50 -12.78 -10.62
CA ASP A 67 4.49 -14.10 -10.00
C ASP A 67 5.68 -14.95 -10.46
N HIS A 68 6.10 -14.77 -11.73
CA HIS A 68 7.19 -15.46 -12.40
C HIS A 68 7.92 -14.51 -13.36
N SER A 69 9.23 -14.71 -13.55
CA SER A 69 10.03 -14.08 -14.61
C SER A 69 11.32 -14.85 -14.87
N ASP A 70 11.53 -15.28 -16.13
CA ASP A 70 12.76 -15.97 -16.54
C ASP A 70 13.97 -15.02 -16.54
N GLU A 71 13.73 -13.72 -16.70
CA GLU A 71 14.76 -12.68 -16.71
C GLU A 71 14.68 -11.76 -15.48
N VAL A 72 15.83 -11.20 -15.08
CA VAL A 72 15.86 -10.15 -14.05
C VAL A 72 16.92 -9.11 -14.39
N ILE A 73 16.63 -7.85 -14.07
CA ILE A 73 17.60 -6.76 -14.20
C ILE A 73 18.13 -6.45 -12.81
N ILE A 74 19.45 -6.54 -12.64
CA ILE A 74 20.13 -6.20 -11.39
C ILE A 74 20.94 -4.94 -11.61
N VAL A 75 20.71 -3.94 -10.76
CA VAL A 75 21.34 -2.62 -10.84
C VAL A 75 21.76 -2.10 -9.48
N ASP A 76 22.82 -1.27 -9.43
CA ASP A 76 23.19 -0.57 -8.21
C ASP A 76 22.14 0.50 -7.90
N GLY A 77 21.30 0.23 -6.90
CA GLY A 77 20.23 1.14 -6.51
C GLY A 77 20.73 2.48 -5.95
N SER A 78 22.03 2.63 -5.67
CA SER A 78 22.65 3.90 -5.27
C SER A 78 23.01 4.80 -6.45
N ASN A 79 23.01 4.28 -7.68
CA ASN A 79 23.34 5.03 -8.89
C ASN A 79 22.08 5.31 -9.73
N TYR A 80 21.69 6.57 -9.77
CA TYR A 80 20.52 7.06 -10.52
C TYR A 80 20.63 6.76 -12.02
N VAL A 81 21.78 7.03 -12.64
CA VAL A 81 22.00 6.85 -14.07
C VAL A 81 21.89 5.39 -14.46
N ASP A 82 22.52 4.51 -13.66
CA ASP A 82 22.46 3.07 -13.89
C ASP A 82 21.01 2.57 -13.77
N SER A 83 20.32 2.96 -12.70
CA SER A 83 18.93 2.57 -12.42
C SER A 83 17.96 3.04 -13.51
N MET A 84 18.02 4.32 -13.92
CA MET A 84 17.15 4.83 -14.98
C MET A 84 17.43 4.18 -16.34
N SER A 85 18.70 3.92 -16.66
CA SER A 85 19.06 3.27 -17.92
C SER A 85 18.52 1.84 -18.00
N ALA A 86 18.43 1.14 -16.86
CA ALA A 86 17.90 -0.21 -16.75
C ALA A 86 16.40 -0.33 -17.08
N ILE A 87 15.62 0.76 -16.96
CA ILE A 87 14.17 0.78 -17.26
C ILE A 87 13.88 0.32 -18.69
N GLN A 88 14.71 0.75 -19.65
CA GLN A 88 14.55 0.38 -21.06
C GLN A 88 14.78 -1.12 -21.30
N VAL A 89 15.76 -1.70 -20.61
CA VAL A 89 16.06 -3.14 -20.67
C VAL A 89 14.91 -3.94 -20.07
N SER A 90 14.42 -3.50 -18.90
CA SER A 90 13.25 -4.06 -18.22
C SER A 90 11.99 -3.99 -19.08
N ALA A 91 11.72 -2.87 -19.75
CA ALA A 91 10.56 -2.70 -20.63
C ALA A 91 10.57 -3.62 -21.87
N TYR A 92 11.76 -3.92 -22.38
CA TYR A 92 11.91 -4.83 -23.52
C TYR A 92 11.71 -6.28 -23.13
N LEU A 93 12.26 -6.68 -21.98
CA LEU A 93 12.18 -8.05 -21.46
C LEU A 93 10.87 -8.33 -20.71
N ASP A 94 10.14 -7.29 -20.29
CA ASP A 94 9.04 -7.38 -19.33
C ASP A 94 9.46 -8.12 -18.04
N ALA A 95 10.55 -7.64 -17.45
CA ALA A 95 11.24 -8.31 -16.35
C ALA A 95 11.49 -7.36 -15.17
N PRO A 96 11.48 -7.85 -13.91
CA PRO A 96 11.65 -7.02 -12.73
C PRO A 96 13.04 -6.38 -12.62
N ILE A 97 13.10 -5.18 -12.05
CA ILE A 97 14.34 -4.51 -11.65
C ILE A 97 14.54 -4.75 -10.16
N LEU A 98 15.57 -5.52 -9.80
CA LEU A 98 16.00 -5.70 -8.43
C LEU A 98 17.21 -4.81 -8.14
N LEU A 99 17.07 -3.99 -7.11
CA LEU A 99 18.15 -3.11 -6.66
C LEU A 99 19.13 -3.93 -5.83
N ASN A 100 20.42 -3.69 -6.03
CA ASN A 100 21.48 -4.32 -5.27
C ASN A 100 22.42 -3.28 -4.64
N SER A 101 23.23 -3.70 -3.68
CA SER A 101 24.31 -2.90 -3.09
C SER A 101 25.69 -3.33 -3.63
N LYS A 102 26.71 -2.48 -3.47
CA LYS A 102 28.06 -2.70 -4.04
C LYS A 102 28.79 -3.95 -3.52
N GLY A 103 28.36 -4.51 -2.38
CA GLY A 103 29.03 -5.62 -1.68
C GLY A 103 28.77 -7.03 -2.24
N GLY A 104 27.94 -7.15 -3.29
CA GLY A 104 27.46 -8.44 -3.83
C GLY A 104 25.94 -8.58 -3.65
N LEU A 105 25.35 -9.66 -4.17
CA LEU A 105 23.90 -9.87 -4.11
C LEU A 105 23.47 -10.23 -2.69
N ASP A 106 22.58 -9.46 -2.07
CA ASP A 106 22.09 -9.75 -0.72
C ASP A 106 21.21 -11.02 -0.68
N LYS A 107 20.95 -11.52 0.53
CA LYS A 107 20.21 -12.77 0.72
C LYS A 107 18.79 -12.69 0.16
N GLY A 108 18.03 -11.64 0.49
CA GLY A 108 16.64 -11.58 0.08
C GLY A 108 16.50 -11.34 -1.42
N THR A 109 17.44 -10.65 -2.07
CA THR A 109 17.43 -10.51 -3.54
C THR A 109 17.67 -11.85 -4.23
N ARG A 110 18.50 -12.73 -3.66
CA ARG A 110 18.63 -14.11 -4.16
C ARG A 110 17.35 -14.92 -3.95
N GLU A 111 16.70 -14.78 -2.80
CA GLU A 111 15.43 -15.47 -2.53
C GLU A 111 14.33 -15.01 -3.49
N GLU A 112 14.30 -13.72 -3.82
CA GLU A 112 13.37 -13.18 -4.81
C GLU A 112 13.65 -13.70 -6.22
N MET A 113 14.92 -13.80 -6.64
CA MET A 113 15.27 -14.44 -7.92
C MET A 113 14.81 -15.90 -7.99
N VAL A 114 14.92 -16.64 -6.87
CA VAL A 114 14.43 -18.02 -6.78
C VAL A 114 12.90 -18.06 -6.86
N ARG A 115 12.21 -17.16 -6.14
CA ARG A 115 10.74 -17.05 -6.18
C ARG A 115 10.23 -16.80 -7.60
N LEU A 116 10.90 -15.91 -8.33
CA LEU A 116 10.59 -15.56 -9.72
C LEU A 116 10.91 -16.67 -10.73
N GLY A 117 11.73 -17.66 -10.36
CA GLY A 117 12.19 -18.70 -11.31
C GLY A 117 13.21 -18.19 -12.33
N VAL A 118 14.06 -17.22 -11.96
CA VAL A 118 15.00 -16.57 -12.89
C VAL A 118 16.00 -17.56 -13.49
N GLU A 119 16.21 -17.47 -14.79
CA GLU A 119 17.25 -18.18 -15.53
C GLU A 119 18.36 -17.23 -16.04
N HIS A 120 18.01 -15.99 -16.38
CA HIS A 120 18.93 -15.01 -16.99
C HIS A 120 18.96 -13.68 -16.22
N ALA A 121 20.11 -13.37 -15.60
CA ALA A 121 20.38 -12.09 -14.98
C ALA A 121 21.06 -11.08 -15.93
N TYR A 122 20.48 -9.89 -16.04
CA TYR A 122 21.04 -8.74 -16.75
C TYR A 122 21.64 -7.76 -15.75
N LEU A 123 22.96 -7.60 -15.77
CA LEU A 123 23.68 -6.63 -14.95
C LEU A 123 23.79 -5.32 -15.73
N VAL A 124 23.18 -4.25 -15.24
CA VAL A 124 23.20 -2.94 -15.91
C VAL A 124 23.93 -1.93 -15.03
N GLY A 125 24.92 -1.23 -15.59
CA GLY A 125 25.55 -0.12 -14.87
C GLY A 125 26.95 0.24 -15.37
N SER A 126 27.41 1.41 -14.92
CA SER A 126 28.74 1.95 -15.23
C SER A 126 29.88 1.21 -14.51
N ASN A 127 29.64 0.67 -13.31
CA ASN A 127 30.64 -0.03 -12.50
C ASN A 127 30.10 -1.37 -11.98
N ILE A 128 29.78 -2.29 -12.89
CA ILE A 128 29.30 -3.62 -12.53
C ILE A 128 30.42 -4.38 -11.81
N ASN A 129 30.15 -4.82 -10.58
CA ASN A 129 31.07 -5.66 -9.82
C ASN A 129 31.32 -6.99 -10.56
N PRO A 130 32.53 -7.26 -11.09
CA PRO A 130 32.77 -8.47 -11.87
C PRO A 130 32.53 -9.76 -11.06
N LYS A 131 32.75 -9.70 -9.74
CA LYS A 131 32.51 -10.82 -8.83
C LYS A 131 31.03 -11.20 -8.77
N LEU A 132 30.12 -10.24 -8.86
CA LEU A 132 28.68 -10.50 -8.91
C LEU A 132 28.32 -11.38 -10.12
N GLY A 133 28.89 -11.06 -11.28
CA GLY A 133 28.66 -11.84 -12.50
C GLY A 133 29.20 -13.27 -12.40
N SER A 134 30.43 -13.46 -11.88
CA SER A 134 30.99 -14.79 -11.67
C SER A 134 30.22 -15.60 -10.62
N ASP A 135 29.77 -14.96 -9.54
CA ASP A 135 29.03 -15.61 -8.46
C ASP A 135 27.63 -16.05 -8.94
N LEU A 136 26.99 -15.31 -9.84
CA LEU A 136 25.74 -15.71 -10.48
C LEU A 136 25.95 -16.84 -11.49
N ALA A 137 26.95 -16.73 -12.36
CA ALA A 137 27.27 -17.76 -13.35
C ALA A 137 27.60 -19.11 -12.71
N SER A 138 28.39 -19.11 -11.61
CA SER A 138 28.71 -20.33 -10.86
C SER A 138 27.50 -21.01 -10.20
N LYS A 139 26.38 -20.28 -10.05
CA LYS A 139 25.11 -20.80 -9.55
C LYS A 139 24.14 -21.23 -10.65
N GLY A 140 24.59 -21.20 -11.92
CA GLY A 140 23.82 -21.68 -13.07
C GLY A 140 23.02 -20.61 -13.81
N TYR A 141 23.04 -19.36 -13.37
CA TYR A 141 22.35 -18.28 -14.09
C TYR A 141 23.13 -17.90 -15.36
N LYS A 142 22.40 -17.66 -16.45
CA LYS A 142 22.96 -16.94 -17.59
C LYS A 142 23.15 -15.47 -17.20
N VAL A 143 24.29 -14.88 -17.53
CA VAL A 143 24.61 -13.50 -17.16
C VAL A 143 24.91 -12.68 -18.40
N THR A 144 24.30 -11.49 -18.51
CA THR A 144 24.64 -10.50 -19.54
C THR A 144 24.87 -9.15 -18.90
N SER A 145 26.01 -8.53 -19.22
CA SER A 145 26.35 -7.21 -18.69
C SER A 145 26.15 -6.14 -19.77
N ILE A 146 25.45 -5.06 -19.41
CA ILE A 146 25.32 -3.84 -20.21
C ILE A 146 25.98 -2.71 -19.43
N SER A 147 27.18 -2.31 -19.86
CA SER A 147 27.97 -1.28 -19.19
C SER A 147 28.52 -0.22 -20.13
N ALA A 148 28.69 0.99 -19.61
CA ALA A 148 29.41 2.07 -20.23
C ALA A 148 29.84 3.10 -19.17
N ASP A 149 30.94 3.81 -19.44
CA ASP A 149 31.53 4.74 -18.47
C ASP A 149 30.77 6.06 -18.36
N ARG A 150 30.08 6.47 -19.43
CA ARG A 150 29.34 7.74 -19.48
C ARG A 150 27.82 7.52 -19.42
N PRO A 151 27.06 8.39 -18.71
CA PRO A 151 25.60 8.27 -18.64
C PRO A 151 24.89 8.17 -19.99
N PHE A 152 25.29 9.01 -20.95
CA PHE A 152 24.74 8.99 -22.30
C PHE A 152 25.02 7.65 -22.99
N ASP A 153 26.25 7.13 -22.90
CA ASP A 153 26.62 5.87 -23.55
C ASP A 153 25.87 4.68 -22.94
N LEU A 154 25.66 4.68 -21.62
CA LEU A 154 24.94 3.60 -20.94
C LEU A 154 23.46 3.61 -21.35
N SER A 155 22.80 4.76 -21.23
CA SER A 155 21.39 4.91 -21.61
C SER A 155 21.17 4.63 -23.10
N TYR A 156 22.11 5.03 -23.97
CA TYR A 156 22.08 4.70 -25.39
C TYR A 156 22.25 3.20 -25.65
N LYS A 157 23.19 2.52 -24.99
CA LYS A 157 23.34 1.05 -25.13
C LYS A 157 22.11 0.28 -24.62
N CYS A 158 21.50 0.72 -23.53
CA CYS A 158 20.25 0.13 -23.03
C CYS A 158 19.10 0.36 -24.02
N GLY A 159 19.01 1.56 -24.60
CA GLY A 159 18.09 1.87 -25.69
C GLY A 159 18.31 0.94 -26.88
N GLU A 160 19.52 0.88 -27.43
CA GLU A 160 19.87 -0.02 -28.54
C GLU A 160 19.51 -1.48 -28.22
N PHE A 161 19.82 -1.96 -27.02
CA PHE A 161 19.43 -3.32 -26.59
C PHE A 161 17.92 -3.54 -26.68
N ALA A 162 17.13 -2.61 -26.16
CA ALA A 162 15.67 -2.68 -26.17
C ALA A 162 15.05 -2.55 -27.58
N HIS A 163 15.82 -2.10 -28.57
CA HIS A 163 15.32 -1.76 -29.91
C HIS A 163 15.93 -2.59 -31.04
N LYS A 164 16.90 -3.47 -30.75
CA LYS A 164 17.67 -4.27 -31.73
C LYS A 164 16.85 -5.03 -32.78
N ASN A 165 15.58 -5.33 -32.50
CA ASN A 165 14.70 -6.10 -33.40
C ASN A 165 13.38 -5.39 -33.74
N ASN A 166 13.22 -4.10 -33.39
CA ASN A 166 11.96 -3.40 -33.55
C ASN A 166 12.05 -2.30 -34.63
N ASN A 167 11.61 -2.64 -35.84
CA ASN A 167 11.57 -1.71 -36.97
C ASN A 167 10.46 -0.63 -36.84
N ASP A 168 9.52 -0.78 -35.89
CA ASP A 168 8.40 0.16 -35.69
C ASP A 168 8.75 1.36 -34.78
N ILE A 169 9.95 1.39 -34.19
CA ILE A 169 10.32 2.42 -33.22
C ILE A 169 11.23 3.48 -33.85
N LYS A 170 10.61 4.39 -34.61
CA LYS A 170 11.20 5.70 -34.93
C LYS A 170 10.25 6.88 -34.68
N LYS A 171 9.20 6.68 -33.88
CA LYS A 171 8.23 7.76 -33.61
C LYS A 171 8.76 8.74 -32.57
N ASN A 172 9.11 8.27 -31.38
CA ASN A 172 9.45 9.14 -30.25
C ASN A 172 10.80 8.79 -29.62
N LEU A 173 11.47 9.80 -29.08
CA LEU A 173 12.68 9.70 -28.24
C LEU A 173 12.52 10.60 -27.03
N ILE A 174 12.90 10.15 -25.83
CA ILE A 174 12.89 10.97 -24.62
C ILE A 174 14.32 11.36 -24.26
N LEU A 175 14.56 12.64 -24.02
CA LEU A 175 15.79 13.16 -23.43
C LEU A 175 15.50 13.62 -22.01
N ALA A 176 16.31 13.14 -21.07
CA ALA A 176 16.20 13.46 -19.66
C ALA A 176 17.57 13.77 -19.06
N SER A 177 17.60 14.51 -17.96
CA SER A 177 18.88 14.90 -17.36
C SER A 177 19.58 13.70 -16.71
N SER A 178 20.88 13.60 -16.98
CA SER A 178 21.80 12.67 -16.30
C SER A 178 22.25 13.19 -14.93
N GLU A 179 22.00 14.47 -14.63
CA GLU A 179 22.46 15.16 -13.43
C GLU A 179 21.33 15.37 -12.42
N VAL A 180 20.08 15.53 -12.90
CA VAL A 180 18.90 15.79 -12.07
C VAL A 180 17.83 14.72 -12.32
N PHE A 181 17.47 13.99 -11.28
CA PHE A 181 16.63 12.79 -11.42
C PHE A 181 15.12 13.04 -11.54
N ALA A 182 14.63 14.09 -10.89
CA ALA A 182 13.22 14.14 -10.52
C ALA A 182 12.28 14.29 -11.73
N ASP A 183 12.66 15.11 -12.70
CA ASP A 183 11.88 15.29 -13.92
C ASP A 183 11.84 13.98 -14.73
N SER A 184 12.95 13.26 -14.78
CA SER A 184 13.10 11.98 -15.50
C SER A 184 12.25 10.86 -14.91
N LEU A 185 12.13 10.79 -13.58
CA LEU A 185 11.31 9.77 -12.90
C LEU A 185 9.84 9.84 -13.32
N SER A 186 9.31 11.05 -13.50
CA SER A 186 7.90 11.24 -13.85
C SER A 186 7.57 10.75 -15.26
N MET A 187 8.58 10.56 -16.12
CA MET A 187 8.41 10.04 -17.49
C MET A 187 8.83 8.56 -17.61
N SER A 188 9.30 7.94 -16.51
CA SER A 188 9.85 6.59 -16.52
C SER A 188 8.81 5.51 -16.85
N SER A 189 7.63 5.58 -16.24
CA SER A 189 6.47 4.73 -16.53
C SER A 189 6.03 4.85 -17.99
N TYR A 190 6.01 6.07 -18.53
CA TYR A 190 5.58 6.32 -19.91
C TYR A 190 6.58 5.76 -20.92
N SER A 191 7.88 5.96 -20.66
CA SER A 191 8.96 5.35 -21.44
C SER A 191 8.88 3.82 -21.40
N TYR A 192 8.64 3.24 -20.23
CA TYR A 192 8.48 1.79 -20.06
C TYR A 192 7.28 1.26 -20.86
N MET A 193 6.09 1.79 -20.59
CA MET A 193 4.81 1.31 -21.13
C MET A 193 4.77 1.40 -22.65
N ASN A 194 5.30 2.49 -23.22
CA ASN A 194 5.29 2.72 -24.66
C ASN A 194 6.57 2.21 -25.35
N ARG A 195 7.49 1.62 -24.58
CA ARG A 195 8.83 1.20 -25.05
C ARG A 195 9.52 2.31 -25.84
N ILE A 196 9.46 3.53 -25.33
CA ILE A 196 10.11 4.70 -25.93
C ILE A 196 11.50 4.83 -25.31
N PRO A 197 12.59 4.88 -26.11
CA PRO A 197 13.92 5.03 -25.56
C PRO A 197 14.09 6.35 -24.81
N MET A 198 14.81 6.30 -23.70
CA MET A 198 15.13 7.45 -22.85
C MET A 198 16.65 7.59 -22.75
N LEU A 199 17.19 8.66 -23.32
CA LEU A 199 18.61 8.98 -23.26
C LEU A 199 18.88 9.99 -22.15
N LEU A 200 19.90 9.70 -21.34
CA LEU A 200 20.34 10.55 -20.25
C LEU A 200 21.47 11.47 -20.73
N VAL A 201 21.19 12.77 -20.79
CA VAL A 201 22.08 13.80 -21.34
C VAL A 201 22.56 14.76 -20.23
N PRO A 202 23.77 15.34 -20.34
CA PRO A 202 24.18 16.44 -19.47
C PRO A 202 23.36 17.70 -19.78
N ARG A 203 23.49 18.73 -18.95
CA ARG A 203 22.82 20.03 -19.22
C ARG A 203 23.22 20.62 -20.57
N ASP A 204 24.50 20.52 -20.90
CA ASP A 204 25.10 21.10 -22.10
C ASP A 204 25.54 20.01 -23.07
N ILE A 205 24.76 19.81 -24.14
CA ILE A 205 24.95 18.80 -25.17
C ILE A 205 25.96 19.32 -26.21
N ASP A 206 27.05 18.57 -26.39
CA ASP A 206 28.04 18.84 -27.44
C ASP A 206 27.54 18.43 -28.83
N ASP A 207 28.21 18.90 -29.89
CA ASP A 207 27.76 18.68 -31.26
C ASP A 207 27.84 17.20 -31.68
N LYS A 208 28.75 16.43 -31.05
CA LYS A 208 28.90 15.00 -31.31
C LYS A 208 27.70 14.23 -30.76
N MET A 209 27.27 14.54 -29.55
CA MET A 209 26.10 13.97 -28.90
C MET A 209 24.82 14.40 -29.62
N ALA A 210 24.70 15.68 -29.98
CA ALA A 210 23.57 16.17 -30.77
C ALA A 210 23.45 15.45 -32.11
N LYS A 211 24.57 15.19 -32.78
CA LYS A 211 24.58 14.39 -34.01
C LYS A 211 24.05 12.98 -33.78
N ILE A 212 24.49 12.28 -32.74
CA ILE A 212 23.99 10.93 -32.41
C ILE A 212 22.47 10.94 -32.16
N ILE A 213 21.97 11.92 -31.41
CA ILE A 213 20.55 12.07 -31.11
C ILE A 213 19.74 12.31 -32.39
N ASN A 214 20.21 13.18 -33.29
CA ASN A 214 19.53 13.46 -34.56
C ASN A 214 19.58 12.28 -35.52
N ASP A 215 20.70 11.57 -35.59
CA ASP A 215 20.89 10.39 -36.44
C ASP A 215 19.99 9.21 -36.01
N TYR A 216 19.50 9.21 -34.77
CA TYR A 216 18.45 8.28 -34.31
C TYR A 216 17.20 8.35 -35.19
N GLY A 217 16.87 9.55 -35.69
CA GLY A 217 15.80 9.77 -36.68
C GLY A 217 14.39 9.73 -36.12
N ALA A 218 14.19 10.18 -34.86
CA ALA A 218 12.86 10.28 -34.26
C ALA A 218 11.94 11.29 -34.98
N GLU A 219 10.63 11.04 -34.95
CA GLU A 219 9.60 12.00 -35.41
C GLU A 219 9.34 13.10 -34.38
N GLU A 220 9.49 12.79 -33.09
CA GLU A 220 9.43 13.76 -31.99
C GLU A 220 10.48 13.43 -30.92
N VAL A 221 11.12 14.47 -30.38
CA VAL A 221 12.05 14.33 -29.25
C VAL A 221 11.49 15.08 -28.03
N LEU A 222 11.09 14.35 -27.00
CA LEU A 222 10.56 14.90 -25.76
C LEU A 222 11.70 15.24 -24.80
N VAL A 223 11.90 16.52 -24.51
CA VAL A 223 12.92 17.01 -23.57
C VAL A 223 12.27 17.25 -22.21
N ILE A 224 12.61 16.43 -21.22
CA ILE A 224 11.97 16.46 -19.90
C ILE A 224 12.81 17.28 -18.92
N GLY A 225 12.19 18.28 -18.31
CA GLY A 225 12.81 19.19 -17.37
C GLY A 225 13.07 20.59 -17.92
N GLY A 226 13.32 21.54 -17.03
CA GLY A 226 13.51 22.95 -17.36
C GLY A 226 14.85 23.28 -18.02
N GLU A 227 15.06 24.54 -18.40
CA GLU A 227 16.30 25.00 -19.05
C GLU A 227 17.54 24.89 -18.14
N ASN A 228 17.33 24.77 -16.83
CA ASN A 228 18.41 24.53 -15.86
C ASN A 228 18.93 23.10 -15.88
N THR A 229 18.16 22.13 -16.37
CA THR A 229 18.57 20.71 -16.42
C THR A 229 19.00 20.27 -17.81
N ILE A 230 18.40 20.84 -18.86
CA ILE A 230 18.85 20.72 -20.27
C ILE A 230 18.71 22.10 -20.90
N SER A 231 19.83 22.73 -21.26
CA SER A 231 19.86 24.13 -21.70
C SER A 231 19.08 24.37 -22.99
N LYS A 232 18.64 25.61 -23.20
CA LYS A 232 17.94 26.01 -24.42
C LYS A 232 18.83 25.85 -25.65
N GLU A 233 20.11 26.14 -25.49
CA GLU A 233 21.17 25.96 -26.49
C GLU A 233 21.31 24.49 -26.88
N SER A 234 21.31 23.59 -25.89
CA SER A 234 21.33 22.14 -26.13
C SER A 234 20.10 21.67 -26.90
N MET A 235 18.91 22.10 -26.48
CA MET A 235 17.66 21.76 -27.14
C MET A 235 17.61 22.26 -28.59
N ALA A 236 18.18 23.45 -28.88
CA ALA A 236 18.22 24.01 -30.22
C ALA A 236 19.08 23.19 -31.20
N LYS A 237 20.01 22.35 -30.70
CA LYS A 237 20.80 21.43 -31.53
C LYS A 237 20.04 20.16 -31.92
N ILE A 238 18.87 19.91 -31.32
CA ILE A 238 18.09 18.69 -31.51
C ILE A 238 16.86 18.99 -32.38
N GLY A 239 16.75 18.29 -33.51
CA GLY A 239 15.62 18.41 -34.42
C GLY A 239 14.33 17.88 -33.78
N LYS A 240 13.21 18.55 -34.06
CA LYS A 240 11.85 18.14 -33.60
C LYS A 240 11.73 17.99 -32.07
N ALA A 241 12.51 18.77 -31.33
CA ALA A 241 12.49 18.75 -29.88
C ALA A 241 11.31 19.55 -29.30
N ARG A 242 10.60 18.97 -28.33
CA ARG A 242 9.55 19.63 -27.55
C ARG A 242 9.81 19.45 -26.06
N ARG A 243 9.76 20.55 -25.31
CA ARG A 243 10.03 20.54 -23.87
C ARG A 243 8.76 20.25 -23.05
N ILE A 244 8.93 19.48 -21.99
CA ILE A 244 7.91 19.23 -20.96
C ILE A 244 8.54 19.57 -19.61
N SER A 245 8.03 20.61 -18.96
CA SER A 245 8.59 21.11 -17.71
C SER A 245 7.56 21.91 -16.92
N GLY A 246 7.58 21.79 -15.60
CA GLY A 246 6.90 22.69 -14.67
C GLY A 246 7.87 23.65 -13.97
N GLN A 247 7.35 24.46 -13.03
CA GLN A 247 8.15 25.32 -12.16
C GLN A 247 9.01 24.50 -11.17
N ASP A 248 8.55 23.30 -10.82
CA ASP A 248 9.28 22.34 -10.01
C ASP A 248 8.99 20.89 -10.47
N ARG A 249 9.69 19.92 -9.87
CA ARG A 249 9.56 18.50 -10.16
C ARG A 249 8.15 17.95 -9.99
N TYR A 250 7.37 18.54 -9.08
CA TYR A 250 5.99 18.11 -8.79
C TYR A 250 5.04 18.63 -9.86
N GLN A 251 5.25 19.86 -10.34
CA GLN A 251 4.51 20.39 -11.46
C GLN A 251 4.87 19.71 -12.79
N THR A 252 6.14 19.38 -13.04
CA THR A 252 6.51 18.54 -14.20
C THR A 252 5.74 17.21 -14.14
N SER A 253 5.69 16.56 -12.97
CA SER A 253 4.93 15.33 -12.76
C SER A 253 3.43 15.50 -13.02
N ARG A 254 2.81 16.59 -12.55
CA ARG A 254 1.40 16.93 -12.83
C ARG A 254 1.12 17.10 -14.32
N ILE A 255 2.00 17.80 -15.04
CA ILE A 255 1.86 17.99 -16.48
C ILE A 255 1.91 16.65 -17.20
N ILE A 256 2.85 15.78 -16.83
CA ILE A 256 2.97 14.44 -17.43
C ILE A 256 1.72 13.60 -17.15
N GLN A 257 1.23 13.59 -15.91
CA GLN A 257 -0.01 12.89 -15.56
C GLN A 257 -1.18 13.39 -16.41
N LYS A 258 -1.36 14.70 -16.53
CA LYS A 258 -2.47 15.29 -17.27
C LYS A 258 -2.39 15.00 -18.77
N ASP A 259 -1.21 15.17 -19.37
CA ASP A 259 -1.06 15.17 -20.82
C ASP A 259 -0.87 13.76 -21.40
N TYR A 260 -0.30 12.82 -20.63
CA TYR A 260 0.03 11.46 -21.10
C TYR A 260 -0.78 10.36 -20.42
N TYR A 261 -1.46 10.67 -19.30
CA TYR A 261 -2.32 9.73 -18.59
C TYR A 261 -3.71 10.33 -18.26
N PRO A 262 -4.40 11.00 -19.22
CA PRO A 262 -5.65 11.70 -18.95
C PRO A 262 -6.78 10.77 -18.46
N GLU A 263 -6.74 9.50 -18.84
CA GLU A 263 -7.75 8.49 -18.49
C GLU A 263 -7.31 7.54 -17.36
N ALA A 264 -6.13 7.77 -16.77
CA ALA A 264 -5.62 6.88 -15.72
C ALA A 264 -6.46 7.02 -14.45
N LYS A 265 -7.09 5.92 -14.05
CA LYS A 265 -7.85 5.81 -12.81
C LYS A 265 -6.98 5.44 -11.62
N ASN A 266 -5.77 4.94 -11.87
CA ASN A 266 -4.85 4.46 -10.86
C ASN A 266 -3.58 5.33 -10.87
N GLY A 267 -2.93 5.45 -9.72
CA GLY A 267 -1.70 6.22 -9.58
C GLY A 267 -0.66 5.48 -8.76
N LEU A 268 0.59 5.50 -9.21
CA LEU A 268 1.72 5.25 -8.34
C LEU A 268 2.23 6.57 -7.80
N VAL A 269 2.62 6.58 -6.54
CA VAL A 269 3.06 7.79 -5.87
C VAL A 269 4.41 7.53 -5.26
N ALA A 270 5.38 8.36 -5.60
CA ALA A 270 6.70 8.33 -4.99
C ALA A 270 7.10 9.70 -4.44
N SER A 271 8.03 9.70 -3.49
CA SER A 271 8.60 10.97 -3.02
C SER A 271 9.45 11.57 -4.13
N GLY A 272 9.24 12.84 -4.42
CA GLY A 272 10.15 13.57 -5.30
C GLY A 272 11.54 13.82 -4.70
N GLN A 273 11.79 13.41 -3.45
CA GLN A 273 13.05 13.65 -2.73
C GLN A 273 14.11 12.56 -2.95
N THR A 274 13.69 11.36 -3.33
CA THR A 274 14.56 10.19 -3.61
C THR A 274 14.16 9.58 -4.97
N PHE A 275 15.01 8.70 -5.51
CA PHE A 275 14.77 8.08 -6.82
C PHE A 275 14.73 6.55 -6.80
N ALA A 276 15.49 5.91 -5.90
CA ALA A 276 15.79 4.49 -6.02
C ALA A 276 14.54 3.62 -6.00
N ASP A 277 13.68 3.84 -5.00
CA ASP A 277 12.42 3.10 -4.83
C ASP A 277 11.50 3.26 -6.06
N THR A 278 11.53 4.43 -6.67
CA THR A 278 10.68 4.82 -7.81
C THR A 278 11.05 4.13 -9.12
N VAL A 279 12.35 3.92 -9.38
CA VAL A 279 12.81 3.32 -10.65
C VAL A 279 12.35 1.86 -10.76
N ALA A 280 12.43 1.10 -9.66
CA ALA A 280 11.96 -0.28 -9.63
C ALA A 280 10.44 -0.39 -9.86
N ALA A 281 9.69 0.70 -9.66
CA ALA A 281 8.24 0.73 -9.78
C ALA A 281 7.70 0.98 -11.19
N SER A 282 8.54 1.32 -12.18
CA SER A 282 8.07 1.55 -13.56
C SER A 282 7.30 0.35 -14.15
N PRO A 283 7.73 -0.92 -13.96
CA PRO A 283 6.95 -2.06 -14.41
C PRO A 283 5.60 -2.21 -13.70
N LEU A 284 5.55 -1.95 -12.39
CA LEU A 284 4.29 -1.97 -11.63
C LEU A 284 3.35 -0.85 -12.09
N ALA A 285 3.88 0.34 -12.38
CA ALA A 285 3.11 1.45 -12.95
C ALA A 285 2.46 1.05 -14.26
N ALA A 286 3.22 0.37 -15.13
CA ALA A 286 2.72 -0.12 -16.40
C ALA A 286 1.64 -1.19 -16.22
N ALA A 287 1.82 -2.15 -15.30
CA ALA A 287 0.82 -3.17 -14.97
C ALA A 287 -0.50 -2.55 -14.46
N MET A 288 -0.42 -1.43 -13.74
CA MET A 288 -1.60 -0.71 -13.25
C MET A 288 -2.23 0.26 -14.26
N ASN A 289 -1.66 0.39 -15.46
CA ASN A 289 -1.96 1.46 -16.42
C ASN A 289 -1.93 2.86 -15.75
N ALA A 290 -0.90 3.09 -14.95
CA ALA A 290 -0.76 4.23 -14.06
C ALA A 290 0.53 5.00 -14.34
N ASN A 291 0.52 6.30 -14.04
CA ASN A 291 1.75 7.07 -13.98
C ASN A 291 2.40 6.95 -12.60
N ILE A 292 3.70 7.27 -12.54
CA ILE A 292 4.38 7.58 -11.29
C ILE A 292 4.32 9.10 -11.07
N VAL A 293 3.56 9.48 -10.06
CA VAL A 293 3.39 10.85 -9.62
C VAL A 293 4.33 11.16 -8.46
N LEU A 294 5.03 12.30 -8.55
CA LEU A 294 5.92 12.76 -7.49
C LEU A 294 5.21 13.69 -6.51
N VAL A 295 5.42 13.45 -5.22
CA VAL A 295 4.88 14.25 -4.11
C VAL A 295 5.97 14.66 -3.14
N LYS A 296 5.77 15.75 -2.40
CA LYS A 296 6.71 16.19 -1.37
C LYS A 296 6.69 15.21 -0.20
N LYS A 297 5.55 15.15 0.50
CA LYS A 297 5.33 14.31 1.71
C LYS A 297 3.85 14.09 2.10
N THR A 298 2.87 14.79 1.51
CA THR A 298 1.52 14.90 2.09
C THR A 298 0.43 14.27 1.22
N SER A 299 -0.69 13.93 1.85
CA SER A 299 -1.90 13.37 1.23
C SER A 299 -2.65 14.39 0.36
N GLU A 300 -2.62 15.67 0.72
CA GLU A 300 -3.35 16.74 0.02
C GLU A 300 -2.97 16.89 -1.46
N GLU A 301 -1.68 16.80 -1.79
CA GLU A 301 -1.15 17.01 -3.16
C GLU A 301 -1.70 16.03 -4.20
N VAL A 302 -2.52 15.09 -3.76
CA VAL A 302 -2.76 13.85 -4.48
C VAL A 302 -4.23 13.48 -4.52
N HIS A 303 -4.99 13.95 -3.54
CA HIS A 303 -6.43 14.12 -3.74
C HIS A 303 -6.71 14.89 -5.04
N ASP A 304 -5.83 15.82 -5.42
CA ASP A 304 -5.85 16.56 -6.69
C ASP A 304 -5.86 15.67 -7.96
N TYR A 305 -5.37 14.43 -7.89
CA TYR A 305 -5.38 13.52 -9.06
C TYR A 305 -6.60 12.61 -9.14
N HIS A 306 -7.42 12.54 -8.09
CA HIS A 306 -8.66 11.73 -8.06
C HIS A 306 -8.46 10.25 -8.45
N PHE A 307 -7.32 9.65 -8.08
CA PHE A 307 -7.09 8.22 -8.32
C PHE A 307 -8.03 7.34 -7.48
N GLN A 308 -8.51 6.26 -8.09
CA GLN A 308 -9.32 5.20 -7.47
C GLN A 308 -8.45 4.19 -6.72
N LYS A 309 -7.27 3.87 -7.28
CA LYS A 309 -6.26 3.00 -6.67
C LYS A 309 -4.93 3.72 -6.60
N ILE A 310 -4.29 3.67 -5.44
CA ILE A 310 -3.00 4.31 -5.18
C ILE A 310 -2.01 3.25 -4.68
N VAL A 311 -0.85 3.17 -5.33
CA VAL A 311 0.31 2.48 -4.76
C VAL A 311 1.38 3.50 -4.42
N ALA A 312 1.63 3.72 -3.13
CA ALA A 312 2.78 4.50 -2.70
C ALA A 312 4.04 3.64 -2.69
N VAL A 313 5.13 4.23 -3.13
CA VAL A 313 6.42 3.56 -3.25
C VAL A 313 7.47 4.31 -2.44
N GLY A 314 8.15 3.57 -1.56
CA GLY A 314 9.24 4.05 -0.72
C GLY A 314 8.76 4.69 0.59
N GLY A 315 9.61 4.56 1.63
CA GLY A 315 9.24 4.93 3.01
C GLY A 315 9.12 6.44 3.29
N LEU A 316 9.44 7.30 2.32
CA LEU A 316 9.28 8.75 2.44
C LEU A 316 7.88 9.24 2.08
N VAL A 317 7.11 8.45 1.33
CA VAL A 317 5.69 8.71 1.13
C VAL A 317 4.97 8.20 2.38
N LYS A 318 4.99 9.01 3.43
CA LYS A 318 4.19 8.76 4.63
C LYS A 318 2.72 9.06 4.27
N LYS A 319 2.06 8.01 3.79
CA LYS A 319 0.69 7.82 3.30
C LYS A 319 -0.30 8.96 3.61
N TYR A 320 -1.01 9.46 2.58
CA TYR A 320 -2.45 9.27 2.24
C TYR A 320 -3.40 8.65 3.26
N MET A 321 -3.05 8.68 4.52
CA MET A 321 -3.98 8.28 5.55
C MET A 321 -4.76 9.53 5.84
N THR A 322 -6.02 9.54 5.40
CA THR A 322 -6.99 10.15 6.28
C THR A 322 -6.77 9.53 7.65
N ASP A 323 -6.72 10.33 8.69
CA ASP A 323 -6.72 9.77 10.03
C ASP A 323 -7.98 8.89 10.17
N VAL A 324 -7.95 7.91 11.05
CA VAL A 324 -9.06 6.94 11.15
C VAL A 324 -9.85 7.19 12.40
N VAL A 325 -11.16 7.07 12.28
CA VAL A 325 -12.09 7.16 13.40
C VAL A 325 -12.84 5.84 13.52
N TYR A 326 -12.57 5.12 14.60
CA TYR A 326 -13.33 3.95 14.98
C TYR A 326 -14.54 4.39 15.81
N ILE A 327 -15.74 4.07 15.35
CA ILE A 327 -16.99 4.27 16.07
C ILE A 327 -17.31 2.97 16.80
N ASN A 328 -17.07 2.98 18.11
CA ASN A 328 -17.10 1.80 18.95
C ASN A 328 -18.36 1.80 19.82
N PRO A 329 -19.24 0.78 19.75
CA PRO A 329 -20.46 0.77 20.54
C PRO A 329 -20.18 0.64 22.05
N HIS A 330 -19.36 -0.34 22.46
CA HIS A 330 -19.02 -0.63 23.86
C HIS A 330 -17.51 -0.83 24.07
N GLN A 331 -17.07 -0.76 25.33
CA GLN A 331 -15.65 -0.80 25.72
C GLN A 331 -14.88 -2.08 25.40
N ASP A 332 -15.53 -3.16 24.96
CA ASP A 332 -14.89 -4.44 24.67
C ASP A 332 -14.90 -4.81 23.17
N ASP A 333 -15.63 -4.05 22.35
CA ASP A 333 -15.87 -4.36 20.95
C ASP A 333 -14.63 -4.09 20.07
N GLU A 334 -13.77 -3.13 20.43
CA GLU A 334 -12.61 -2.72 19.62
C GLU A 334 -11.55 -3.82 19.51
N THR A 335 -11.27 -4.53 20.60
CA THR A 335 -10.31 -5.64 20.60
C THR A 335 -10.90 -6.93 20.08
N ILE A 336 -12.23 -7.13 20.17
CA ILE A 336 -12.86 -8.36 19.68
C ILE A 336 -12.95 -8.35 18.15
N ASP A 337 -13.37 -7.23 17.55
CA ASP A 337 -13.76 -7.20 16.13
C ASP A 337 -12.89 -6.33 15.24
N MET A 338 -12.16 -5.37 15.79
CA MET A 338 -11.41 -4.37 15.02
C MET A 338 -9.92 -4.30 15.39
N GLY A 339 -9.46 -5.19 16.28
CA GLY A 339 -8.14 -5.07 16.92
C GLY A 339 -6.97 -5.22 15.95
N LEU A 340 -7.09 -6.10 14.95
CA LEU A 340 -6.03 -6.28 13.95
C LEU A 340 -5.91 -5.02 13.08
N ASP A 341 -7.02 -4.44 12.68
CA ASP A 341 -6.99 -3.24 11.85
C ASP A 341 -6.54 -1.99 12.60
N ILE A 342 -6.87 -1.87 13.89
CA ILE A 342 -6.33 -0.82 14.77
C ILE A 342 -4.81 -0.92 14.81
N ILE A 343 -4.25 -2.11 15.04
CA ILE A 343 -2.80 -2.35 15.07
C ILE A 343 -2.17 -1.94 13.73
N ARG A 344 -2.79 -2.31 12.61
CA ARG A 344 -2.28 -1.99 11.27
C ARG A 344 -2.35 -0.51 10.96
N ASP A 345 -3.44 0.17 11.33
CA ASP A 345 -3.57 1.61 11.17
C ASP A 345 -2.51 2.37 11.99
N VAL A 346 -2.25 1.95 13.23
CA VAL A 346 -1.15 2.51 14.04
C VAL A 346 0.20 2.25 13.39
N LYS A 347 0.46 1.01 12.94
CA LYS A 347 1.71 0.61 12.29
C LYS A 347 1.98 1.36 10.99
N ASP A 348 0.93 1.65 10.23
CA ASP A 348 0.99 2.45 9.01
C ASP A 348 1.21 3.95 9.30
N GLY A 349 1.10 4.39 10.56
CA GLY A 349 1.37 5.75 11.01
C GLY A 349 0.17 6.69 11.01
N ARG A 350 -1.07 6.17 11.00
CA ARG A 350 -2.30 7.00 11.17
C ARG A 350 -2.37 7.58 12.55
N LYS A 351 -2.99 8.75 12.67
CA LYS A 351 -3.66 9.07 13.93
C LYS A 351 -4.94 8.24 14.02
N VAL A 352 -4.96 7.33 14.98
CA VAL A 352 -6.14 6.51 15.29
C VAL A 352 -6.94 7.21 16.38
N TYR A 353 -8.19 7.54 16.06
CA TYR A 353 -9.19 8.00 17.01
C TYR A 353 -10.20 6.89 17.26
N LEU A 354 -10.68 6.80 18.49
CA LEU A 354 -11.78 5.91 18.85
C LEU A 354 -12.84 6.70 19.60
N ILE A 355 -14.06 6.69 19.08
CA ILE A 355 -15.23 7.31 19.71
C ILE A 355 -16.07 6.20 20.31
N LEU A 356 -16.10 6.15 21.64
CA LEU A 356 -16.95 5.25 22.39
C LEU A 356 -18.36 5.83 22.50
N MET A 357 -19.36 5.11 22.00
CA MET A 357 -20.72 5.60 21.84
C MET A 357 -21.61 5.43 23.09
N THR A 358 -21.32 4.44 23.95
CA THR A 358 -22.07 4.17 25.18
C THR A 358 -21.14 4.04 26.39
N ASP A 359 -21.66 4.32 27.59
CA ASP A 359 -20.88 4.24 28.83
C ASP A 359 -20.84 2.83 29.47
N GLY A 360 -21.49 1.85 28.85
CA GLY A 360 -21.57 0.47 29.33
C GLY A 360 -22.26 0.30 30.68
N SER A 361 -22.82 1.37 31.27
CA SER A 361 -23.29 1.40 32.66
C SER A 361 -24.42 0.41 32.94
N LYS A 362 -25.17 -0.02 31.93
CA LYS A 362 -26.26 -1.01 32.04
C LYS A 362 -25.82 -2.46 31.84
N SER A 363 -24.52 -2.72 31.67
CA SER A 363 -24.03 -4.10 31.52
C SER A 363 -24.53 -4.98 32.67
N TRP A 364 -25.01 -6.18 32.33
CA TRP A 364 -25.57 -7.13 33.28
C TRP A 364 -24.56 -7.53 34.37
N ILE A 365 -23.25 -7.38 34.11
CA ILE A 365 -22.19 -7.70 35.06
C ILE A 365 -22.11 -6.72 36.24
N TYR A 366 -22.71 -5.52 36.13
CA TYR A 366 -22.71 -4.55 37.23
C TYR A 366 -23.24 -5.15 38.53
N GLU A 367 -24.40 -5.80 38.47
CA GLU A 367 -25.05 -6.36 39.67
C GLU A 367 -24.21 -7.49 40.29
N ALA A 368 -23.45 -8.22 39.47
CA ALA A 368 -22.53 -9.25 39.96
C ALA A 368 -21.31 -8.63 40.65
N LEU A 369 -20.74 -7.56 40.07
CA LEU A 369 -19.60 -6.85 40.64
C LEU A 369 -19.99 -6.10 41.93
N ASP A 370 -21.15 -5.47 41.97
CA ASP A 370 -21.67 -4.80 43.16
C ASP A 370 -21.86 -5.78 44.33
N ARG A 371 -22.43 -6.96 44.06
CA ARG A 371 -22.52 -8.04 45.06
C ARG A 371 -21.15 -8.51 45.55
N GLU A 372 -20.15 -8.58 44.67
CA GLU A 372 -18.77 -8.93 45.04
C GLU A 372 -18.14 -7.88 45.95
N PHE A 373 -18.36 -6.59 45.68
CA PHE A 373 -17.90 -5.50 46.54
C PHE A 373 -18.48 -5.64 47.95
N ILE A 374 -19.80 -5.83 48.05
CA ILE A 374 -20.48 -6.03 49.35
C ILE A 374 -19.92 -7.27 50.07
N ARG A 375 -19.79 -8.40 49.37
CA ARG A 375 -19.28 -9.66 49.94
C ARG A 375 -17.84 -9.55 50.45
N THR A 376 -17.03 -8.68 49.84
CA THR A 376 -15.63 -8.45 50.20
C THR A 376 -15.45 -7.29 51.19
N GLY A 377 -16.53 -6.81 51.79
CA GLY A 377 -16.49 -5.74 52.81
C GLY A 377 -16.27 -4.34 52.23
N ARG A 378 -16.44 -4.15 50.92
CA ARG A 378 -16.38 -2.85 50.25
C ARG A 378 -17.79 -2.23 50.14
N SER A 379 -17.85 -0.92 50.04
CA SER A 379 -19.08 -0.20 49.72
C SER A 379 -19.62 -0.57 48.33
N ARG A 380 -20.92 -0.38 48.12
CA ARG A 380 -21.54 -0.55 46.79
C ARG A 380 -20.82 0.28 45.73
N ILE A 381 -20.62 -0.29 44.56
CA ILE A 381 -19.96 0.41 43.44
C ILE A 381 -20.97 1.33 42.74
N SER A 382 -20.60 2.60 42.54
CA SER A 382 -21.45 3.51 41.77
C SER A 382 -21.46 3.13 40.28
N ARG A 383 -22.47 3.56 39.51
CA ARG A 383 -22.48 3.33 38.06
C ARG A 383 -21.34 4.09 37.39
N GLU A 384 -21.02 5.26 37.89
CA GLU A 384 -19.87 6.06 37.45
C GLU A 384 -18.54 5.33 37.66
N ASP A 385 -18.30 4.77 38.86
CA ASP A 385 -17.09 4.00 39.14
C ASP A 385 -17.04 2.73 38.28
N PHE A 386 -18.18 2.07 38.08
CA PHE A 386 -18.28 0.90 37.21
C PHE A 386 -17.90 1.22 35.76
N THR A 387 -18.44 2.30 35.19
CA THR A 387 -18.07 2.80 33.86
C THR A 387 -16.59 3.13 33.82
N TYR A 388 -16.06 3.81 34.83
CA TYR A 388 -14.63 4.15 34.90
C TYR A 388 -13.74 2.91 34.86
N LEU A 389 -14.09 1.84 35.57
CA LEU A 389 -13.34 0.58 35.52
C LEU A 389 -13.30 -0.03 34.11
N ARG A 390 -14.43 -0.01 33.39
CA ARG A 390 -14.51 -0.49 32.00
C ARG A 390 -13.71 0.38 31.04
N ASP A 391 -13.81 1.71 31.18
CA ASP A 391 -13.06 2.66 30.36
C ASP A 391 -11.55 2.45 30.52
N MET A 392 -11.08 2.20 31.74
CA MET A 392 -9.66 1.94 32.02
C MET A 392 -9.16 0.60 31.47
N GLU A 393 -10.01 -0.40 31.30
CA GLU A 393 -9.67 -1.64 30.58
C GLU A 393 -9.49 -1.36 29.09
N MET A 394 -10.42 -0.63 28.48
CA MET A 394 -10.36 -0.23 27.07
C MET A 394 -9.15 0.65 26.75
N VAL A 395 -8.88 1.66 27.57
CA VAL A 395 -7.71 2.55 27.37
C VAL A 395 -6.41 1.74 27.39
N ARG A 396 -6.25 0.80 28.33
CA ARG A 396 -5.05 -0.04 28.39
C ARG A 396 -4.93 -0.95 27.17
N ALA A 397 -6.04 -1.52 26.70
CA ALA A 397 -6.06 -2.35 25.50
C ALA A 397 -5.66 -1.54 24.25
N LEU A 398 -6.21 -0.34 24.09
CA LEU A 398 -5.89 0.57 22.99
C LEU A 398 -4.44 1.08 23.05
N GLU A 399 -3.94 1.49 24.22
CA GLU A 399 -2.54 1.87 24.42
C GLU A 399 -1.59 0.69 24.13
N THR A 400 -2.00 -0.54 24.46
CA THR A 400 -1.24 -1.75 24.12
C THR A 400 -1.11 -1.91 22.60
N MET A 401 -2.15 -1.56 21.83
CA MET A 401 -2.12 -1.57 20.36
C MET A 401 -1.43 -0.32 19.76
N GLY A 402 -0.98 0.62 20.59
CA GLY A 402 -0.25 1.83 20.21
C GLY A 402 -1.14 3.03 19.87
N VAL A 403 -2.43 3.00 20.23
CA VAL A 403 -3.32 4.15 20.12
C VAL A 403 -2.97 5.15 21.22
N ASN A 404 -2.80 6.42 20.85
CA ASN A 404 -2.57 7.46 21.85
C ASN A 404 -3.82 7.72 22.69
N LYS A 405 -3.63 7.84 24.01
CA LYS A 405 -4.71 8.05 24.97
C LYS A 405 -5.56 9.29 24.69
N GLU A 406 -4.96 10.38 24.21
CA GLU A 406 -5.69 11.62 23.88
C GLU A 406 -6.65 11.48 22.70
N ASN A 407 -6.53 10.41 21.90
CA ASN A 407 -7.42 10.16 20.76
C ASN A 407 -8.60 9.23 21.11
N ILE A 408 -8.72 8.83 22.38
CA ILE A 408 -9.82 8.02 22.90
C ILE A 408 -10.91 8.95 23.44
N ILE A 409 -12.06 8.97 22.77
CA ILE A 409 -13.12 9.95 22.96
C ILE A 409 -14.34 9.26 23.57
N PHE A 410 -14.74 9.70 24.75
CA PHE A 410 -15.89 9.16 25.47
C PHE A 410 -17.13 10.02 25.23
N THR A 411 -18.12 9.48 24.50
CA THR A 411 -19.44 10.11 24.45
C THR A 411 -20.21 9.69 25.71
N LYS A 412 -20.63 10.66 26.53
CA LYS A 412 -21.31 10.38 27.81
C LYS A 412 -22.81 10.13 27.61
N ASN A 413 -23.17 9.28 26.65
CA ASN A 413 -24.55 8.91 26.40
C ASN A 413 -25.00 7.88 27.44
N ARG A 414 -25.79 8.33 28.41
CA ARG A 414 -26.45 7.47 29.39
C ARG A 414 -27.66 6.82 28.74
N ASN A 415 -27.79 5.49 28.87
CA ASN A 415 -28.80 4.58 28.31
C ASN A 415 -28.47 4.00 26.93
N LEU A 416 -28.38 2.66 26.87
CA LEU A 416 -28.13 1.73 25.74
C LEU A 416 -29.10 1.84 24.52
N GLU A 417 -29.61 3.02 24.23
CA GLU A 417 -30.45 3.23 23.05
C GLU A 417 -29.90 4.45 22.33
N ILE A 418 -28.68 4.30 21.79
CA ILE A 418 -28.23 5.21 20.75
C ILE A 418 -28.99 4.85 19.47
N ASP A 419 -29.34 5.88 18.70
CA ASP A 419 -29.85 5.72 17.36
C ASP A 419 -28.80 6.18 16.34
N LYS A 420 -29.04 5.89 15.05
CA LYS A 420 -28.14 6.32 13.98
C LYS A 420 -27.87 7.84 14.00
N ASN A 421 -28.85 8.64 14.41
CA ASN A 421 -28.71 10.10 14.47
C ASN A 421 -27.75 10.54 15.59
N THR A 422 -27.73 9.80 16.70
CA THR A 422 -26.78 10.01 17.80
C THR A 422 -25.35 9.77 17.35
N VAL A 423 -25.13 8.73 16.54
CA VAL A 423 -23.83 8.42 15.93
C VAL A 423 -23.42 9.51 14.94
N ILE A 424 -24.32 9.91 14.03
CA ILE A 424 -24.06 11.00 13.07
C ILE A 424 -23.66 12.29 13.79
N ARG A 425 -24.40 12.69 14.84
CA ARG A 425 -24.08 13.90 15.62
C ARG A 425 -22.72 13.80 16.32
N ALA A 426 -22.34 12.62 16.80
CA ALA A 426 -21.03 12.41 17.41
C ALA A 426 -19.90 12.59 16.38
N ILE A 427 -20.09 12.05 15.17
CA ILE A 427 -19.14 12.22 14.06
C ILE A 427 -19.06 13.69 13.62
N GLU A 428 -20.20 14.37 13.43
CA GLU A 428 -20.24 15.78 13.03
C GLU A 428 -19.56 16.68 14.07
N LYS A 429 -19.78 16.41 15.36
CA LYS A 429 -19.09 17.10 16.45
C LYS A 429 -17.58 16.85 16.41
N PHE A 430 -17.18 15.59 16.20
CA PHE A 430 -15.77 15.24 16.07
C PHE A 430 -15.12 15.97 14.90
N GLU A 431 -15.75 15.98 13.72
CA GLU A 431 -15.21 16.68 12.54
C GLU A 431 -15.11 18.20 12.77
N ALA A 432 -16.06 18.80 13.49
CA ALA A 432 -16.00 20.21 13.84
C ALA A 432 -14.79 20.58 14.71
N GLU A 433 -14.30 19.64 15.52
CA GLU A 433 -13.17 19.85 16.44
C GLU A 433 -11.82 19.44 15.83
N HIS A 434 -11.80 18.46 14.90
CA HIS A 434 -10.57 17.81 14.42
C HIS A 434 -10.33 17.93 12.90
N GLY A 435 -11.22 18.60 12.16
CA GLY A 435 -11.20 18.65 10.70
C GLY A 435 -12.10 17.57 10.09
N ASN A 436 -12.11 17.39 8.77
CA ASN A 436 -13.10 16.53 8.11
C ASN A 436 -12.49 15.50 7.15
N ASN A 437 -11.19 15.21 7.33
CA ASN A 437 -10.44 14.33 6.45
C ASN A 437 -10.14 12.98 7.12
N PHE A 438 -11.21 12.21 7.36
CA PHE A 438 -11.16 10.94 8.08
C PHE A 438 -11.78 9.79 7.28
N SER A 439 -11.31 8.56 7.51
CA SER A 439 -12.07 7.35 7.19
C SER A 439 -12.72 6.80 8.46
N TYR A 440 -13.92 6.22 8.33
CA TYR A 440 -14.68 5.75 9.47
C TYR A 440 -14.79 4.22 9.50
N LYS A 441 -14.67 3.64 10.69
CA LYS A 441 -14.74 2.19 10.87
C LYS A 441 -15.69 1.85 12.01
N SER A 442 -16.49 0.80 11.85
CA SER A 442 -17.43 0.36 12.89
C SER A 442 -17.81 -1.10 12.72
N LEU A 443 -18.71 -1.62 13.55
CA LEU A 443 -19.18 -3.00 13.44
C LEU A 443 -20.20 -3.16 12.30
N ALA A 444 -20.25 -4.34 11.72
CA ALA A 444 -21.20 -4.75 10.70
C ALA A 444 -22.55 -5.15 11.31
N LYS A 445 -23.58 -5.23 10.45
CA LYS A 445 -24.87 -5.82 10.81
C LYS A 445 -24.82 -7.33 10.61
N ASN A 446 -24.66 -8.09 11.69
CA ASN A 446 -24.66 -9.54 11.58
C ASN A 446 -26.07 -10.09 11.27
N SER A 447 -26.17 -11.07 10.36
CA SER A 447 -27.43 -11.72 9.95
C SER A 447 -28.20 -12.41 11.09
N HIS A 448 -27.50 -12.72 12.19
CA HIS A 448 -28.01 -13.39 13.39
C HIS A 448 -28.40 -12.46 14.55
N ASP A 449 -28.09 -11.16 14.48
CA ASP A 449 -28.38 -10.21 15.57
C ASP A 449 -29.84 -9.71 15.55
N LYS A 450 -30.73 -10.51 14.94
CA LYS A 450 -32.17 -10.26 14.75
C LYS A 450 -33.00 -10.42 16.02
N SER A 451 -32.41 -10.85 17.14
CA SER A 451 -33.13 -11.08 18.40
C SER A 451 -32.86 -9.98 19.44
N GLY A 452 -33.24 -8.75 19.13
CA GLY A 452 -33.51 -7.69 20.13
C GLY A 452 -32.39 -7.34 21.12
N GLY A 453 -31.12 -7.63 20.80
CA GLY A 453 -30.00 -7.59 21.76
C GLY A 453 -29.08 -6.37 21.67
N ASN A 454 -28.75 -5.87 20.48
CA ASN A 454 -27.72 -4.84 20.31
C ASN A 454 -28.15 -3.70 19.36
N VAL A 455 -29.18 -2.96 19.77
CA VAL A 455 -29.62 -1.75 19.05
C VAL A 455 -28.45 -0.78 18.80
N ASP A 456 -27.50 -0.71 19.74
CA ASP A 456 -26.34 0.18 19.67
C ASP A 456 -25.35 -0.21 18.55
N HIS A 457 -25.13 -1.51 18.31
CA HIS A 457 -24.29 -1.99 17.21
C HIS A 457 -24.89 -1.60 15.85
N PHE A 458 -26.20 -1.80 15.69
CA PHE A 458 -26.93 -1.41 14.49
C PHE A 458 -26.96 0.10 14.28
N ALA A 459 -27.13 0.87 15.35
CA ALA A 459 -27.09 2.33 15.29
C ALA A 459 -25.71 2.83 14.83
N CYS A 460 -24.61 2.24 15.32
CA CYS A 460 -23.26 2.58 14.89
C CYS A 460 -23.05 2.26 13.41
N HIS A 461 -23.43 1.06 12.96
CA HIS A 461 -23.38 0.69 11.55
C HIS A 461 -24.18 1.66 10.67
N ASP A 462 -25.47 1.86 10.96
CA ASP A 462 -26.36 2.69 10.16
C ASP A 462 -25.93 4.15 10.15
N GLY A 463 -25.52 4.68 11.30
CA GLY A 463 -25.06 6.06 11.44
C GLY A 463 -23.78 6.32 10.64
N VAL A 464 -22.78 5.43 10.75
CA VAL A 464 -21.53 5.54 9.97
C VAL A 464 -21.79 5.39 8.48
N LYS A 465 -22.60 4.40 8.08
CA LYS A 465 -22.93 4.16 6.67
C LYS A 465 -23.63 5.36 6.05
N GLU A 466 -24.67 5.87 6.71
CA GLU A 466 -25.41 7.05 6.24
C GLU A 466 -24.52 8.30 6.20
N PHE A 467 -23.73 8.55 7.25
CA PHE A 467 -22.80 9.68 7.28
C PHE A 467 -21.80 9.63 6.12
N CYS A 468 -21.19 8.46 5.90
CA CYS A 468 -20.17 8.29 4.89
C CYS A 468 -20.72 8.40 3.48
N GLN A 469 -21.89 7.82 3.21
CA GLN A 469 -22.60 7.97 1.93
C GLN A 469 -22.95 9.43 1.65
N LYS A 470 -23.52 10.14 2.64
CA LYS A 470 -23.94 11.55 2.48
C LYS A 470 -22.76 12.49 2.26
N ASN A 471 -21.61 12.23 2.88
CA ASN A 471 -20.46 13.12 2.88
C ASN A 471 -19.29 12.61 2.01
N SER A 472 -19.51 11.56 1.21
CA SER A 472 -18.46 10.92 0.39
C SER A 472 -17.20 10.57 1.21
N ARG A 473 -17.39 9.94 2.37
CA ARG A 473 -16.30 9.42 3.22
C ARG A 473 -16.12 7.93 2.98
N ASN A 474 -14.89 7.45 3.18
CA ASN A 474 -14.60 6.02 3.17
C ASN A 474 -15.06 5.39 4.49
N CYS A 475 -15.75 4.24 4.42
CA CYS A 475 -16.11 3.45 5.58
C CYS A 475 -15.81 1.96 5.43
N THR A 476 -15.60 1.28 6.56
CA THR A 476 -15.35 -0.17 6.63
C THR A 476 -16.08 -0.75 7.84
N PHE A 477 -16.69 -1.94 7.66
CA PHE A 477 -17.47 -2.58 8.71
C PHE A 477 -16.92 -3.95 9.08
N TYR A 478 -16.95 -4.29 10.37
CA TYR A 478 -16.34 -5.49 10.92
C TYR A 478 -17.37 -6.45 11.51
N SER A 479 -17.34 -7.72 11.09
CA SER A 479 -18.27 -8.74 11.57
C SER A 479 -17.63 -9.65 12.63
N SER A 480 -18.36 -9.87 13.71
CA SER A 480 -17.99 -10.81 14.79
C SER A 480 -18.46 -12.24 14.52
N GLN A 481 -19.43 -12.41 13.62
CA GLN A 481 -20.05 -13.69 13.25
C GLN A 481 -20.38 -13.67 11.75
N PRO A 482 -19.37 -13.84 10.88
CA PRO A 482 -19.56 -13.76 9.44
C PRO A 482 -20.43 -14.92 8.93
N ASP A 483 -21.22 -14.65 7.88
CA ASP A 483 -21.74 -15.72 7.04
C ASP A 483 -20.61 -16.22 6.13
N HIS A 484 -20.03 -17.38 6.44
CA HIS A 484 -18.87 -17.91 5.73
C HIS A 484 -19.14 -18.21 4.24
N GLU A 485 -20.40 -18.19 3.80
CA GLU A 485 -20.78 -18.35 2.40
C GLU A 485 -20.97 -17.01 1.66
N ASP A 486 -20.95 -15.87 2.38
CA ASP A 486 -21.10 -14.55 1.77
C ASP A 486 -19.80 -14.10 1.07
N PRO A 487 -19.80 -13.94 -0.27
CA PRO A 487 -18.61 -13.52 -1.01
C PRO A 487 -18.16 -12.09 -0.67
N ASN A 488 -19.01 -11.28 -0.02
CA ASN A 488 -18.68 -9.93 0.40
C ASN A 488 -17.94 -9.87 1.75
N ILE A 489 -17.70 -11.03 2.39
CA ILE A 489 -16.91 -11.10 3.62
C ILE A 489 -15.44 -11.37 3.29
N HIS A 490 -14.57 -10.45 3.71
CA HIS A 490 -13.13 -10.57 3.56
C HIS A 490 -12.45 -10.95 4.88
N VAL A 491 -11.60 -11.98 4.84
CA VAL A 491 -10.90 -12.50 6.03
C VAL A 491 -9.49 -11.95 6.11
N LYS A 492 -9.15 -11.29 7.22
CA LYS A 492 -7.79 -10.87 7.56
C LYS A 492 -7.17 -11.83 8.57
N SER A 493 -5.96 -12.29 8.25
CA SER A 493 -5.10 -13.05 9.15
C SER A 493 -3.95 -12.18 9.68
N PRO A 494 -3.59 -12.27 10.97
CA PRO A 494 -2.47 -11.56 11.55
C PRO A 494 -1.15 -12.27 11.26
N THR A 495 -0.07 -11.49 11.14
CA THR A 495 1.30 -11.98 11.30
C THR A 495 1.57 -12.43 12.74
N TYR A 496 2.71 -13.09 12.98
CA TYR A 496 3.09 -13.50 14.33
C TYR A 496 3.18 -12.31 15.31
N GLU A 497 3.81 -11.21 14.89
CA GLU A 497 3.95 -10.01 15.73
C GLU A 497 2.61 -9.32 16.00
N GLU A 498 1.76 -9.23 14.98
CA GLU A 498 0.39 -8.70 15.12
C GLU A 498 -0.44 -9.56 16.07
N LYS A 499 -0.31 -10.89 15.99
CA LYS A 499 -1.00 -11.83 16.87
C LYS A 499 -0.56 -11.64 18.33
N GLU A 500 0.74 -11.56 18.60
CA GLU A 500 1.27 -11.32 19.94
C GLU A 500 0.80 -9.97 20.52
N LEU A 501 0.79 -8.92 19.72
CA LEU A 501 0.32 -7.59 20.14
C LEU A 501 -1.19 -7.61 20.45
N TRP A 502 -1.98 -8.21 19.56
CA TRP A 502 -3.43 -8.29 19.71
C TRP A 502 -3.83 -9.18 20.90
N THR A 503 -3.15 -10.30 21.13
CA THR A 503 -3.34 -11.13 22.34
C THR A 503 -3.03 -10.35 23.62
N ARG A 504 -1.96 -9.55 23.64
CA ARG A 504 -1.65 -8.70 24.81
C ARG A 504 -2.72 -7.64 25.07
N ALA A 505 -3.36 -7.10 24.03
CA ALA A 505 -4.46 -6.16 24.15
C ALA A 505 -5.72 -6.83 24.72
N LEU A 506 -6.12 -7.98 24.18
CA LEU A 506 -7.25 -8.77 24.71
C LEU A 506 -7.06 -9.14 26.19
N ARG A 507 -5.84 -9.52 26.59
CA ARG A 507 -5.52 -9.86 27.98
C ARG A 507 -5.57 -8.68 28.96
N GLN A 508 -5.65 -7.43 28.49
CA GLN A 508 -5.87 -6.29 29.40
C GLN A 508 -7.21 -6.39 30.15
N TYR A 509 -8.21 -7.04 29.54
CA TYR A 509 -9.50 -7.30 30.16
C TYR A 509 -9.50 -8.46 31.15
N GLU A 510 -8.49 -9.33 31.12
CA GLU A 510 -8.34 -10.44 32.07
C GLU A 510 -7.72 -10.02 33.40
N LEU A 511 -7.13 -8.82 33.45
CA LEU A 511 -6.39 -8.37 34.63
C LEU A 511 -7.34 -8.20 35.82
N THR A 512 -7.10 -8.99 36.87
CA THR A 512 -7.79 -8.89 38.15
C THR A 512 -6.80 -8.63 39.27
N ASP A 513 -6.77 -7.41 39.76
CA ASP A 513 -6.06 -6.97 40.96
C ASP A 513 -6.83 -5.79 41.57
N PRO A 514 -7.73 -6.06 42.53
CA PRO A 514 -8.53 -5.02 43.16
C PRO A 514 -7.72 -3.99 43.96
N SER A 515 -6.42 -4.21 44.21
CA SER A 515 -5.53 -3.22 44.82
C SER A 515 -5.04 -2.17 43.82
N LEU A 516 -4.96 -2.55 42.54
CA LEU A 516 -4.62 -1.68 41.41
C LEU A 516 -5.86 -1.14 40.69
N GLY A 517 -7.06 -1.47 41.17
CA GLY A 517 -8.32 -1.10 40.54
C GLY A 517 -8.67 -1.95 39.32
N TYR A 518 -8.10 -3.14 39.18
CA TYR A 518 -8.40 -4.05 38.06
C TYR A 518 -9.39 -5.12 38.50
N TYR A 519 -10.51 -5.22 37.79
CA TYR A 519 -11.58 -6.17 38.12
C TYR A 519 -11.90 -7.14 36.99
N GLY A 520 -11.32 -6.95 35.81
CA GLY A 520 -11.57 -7.74 34.62
C GLY A 520 -13.04 -7.68 34.20
N VAL A 521 -13.64 -6.48 34.23
CA VAL A 521 -15.07 -6.26 33.99
C VAL A 521 -15.47 -6.70 32.60
N GLY A 522 -14.69 -6.35 31.57
CA GLY A 522 -14.90 -6.79 30.19
C GLY A 522 -14.81 -8.32 30.07
N TYR A 523 -13.77 -8.95 30.61
CA TYR A 523 -13.64 -10.41 30.54
C TYR A 523 -14.74 -11.14 31.33
N ARG A 524 -15.21 -10.59 32.45
CA ARG A 524 -16.38 -11.14 33.16
C ARG A 524 -17.68 -10.98 32.39
N SER A 525 -17.79 -9.94 31.56
CA SER A 525 -18.96 -9.67 30.71
C SER A 525 -18.98 -10.56 29.46
N VAL A 526 -17.86 -10.65 28.75
CA VAL A 526 -17.76 -11.27 27.40
C VAL A 526 -16.56 -12.21 27.24
N GLY A 527 -15.97 -12.73 28.32
CA GLY A 527 -14.73 -13.53 28.28
C GLY A 527 -14.83 -14.78 27.42
N GLY A 528 -16.02 -15.37 27.28
CA GLY A 528 -16.25 -16.47 26.33
C GLY A 528 -16.05 -16.06 24.87
N ILE A 529 -16.39 -14.82 24.50
CA ILE A 529 -16.15 -14.26 23.16
C ILE A 529 -14.65 -13.96 23.00
N MET A 530 -14.03 -13.33 24.00
CA MET A 530 -12.58 -13.02 23.98
C MET A 530 -11.72 -14.29 23.83
N ASN A 531 -12.05 -15.36 24.56
CA ASN A 531 -11.36 -16.64 24.44
C ASN A 531 -11.47 -17.22 23.03
N ARG A 532 -12.67 -17.23 22.44
CA ARG A 532 -12.85 -17.67 21.05
C ARG A 532 -12.05 -16.82 20.06
N LYS A 533 -11.96 -15.50 20.29
CA LYS A 533 -11.14 -14.61 19.45
C LYS A 533 -9.65 -14.92 19.59
N MET A 534 -9.15 -15.19 20.80
CA MET A 534 -7.76 -15.60 21.01
C MET A 534 -7.44 -16.96 20.37
N ASP A 535 -8.39 -17.91 20.39
CA ASP A 535 -8.25 -19.21 19.73
C ASP A 535 -8.24 -19.08 18.21
N ASN A 536 -9.06 -18.19 17.66
CA ASN A 536 -9.21 -17.94 16.23
C ASN A 536 -9.09 -16.44 15.90
N MET A 537 -7.84 -15.96 15.86
CA MET A 537 -7.46 -14.56 15.65
C MET A 537 -7.67 -14.11 14.19
N LEU A 538 -8.89 -14.25 13.69
CA LEU A 538 -9.31 -13.75 12.40
C LEU A 538 -10.19 -12.52 12.57
N GLU A 539 -10.04 -11.59 11.64
CA GLU A 539 -10.86 -10.39 11.53
C GLU A 539 -11.64 -10.45 10.21
N PHE A 540 -12.93 -10.14 10.26
CA PHE A 540 -13.83 -10.27 9.12
C PHE A 540 -14.36 -8.89 8.74
N ILE A 541 -14.16 -8.49 7.50
CA ILE A 541 -14.70 -7.24 6.95
C ILE A 541 -15.94 -7.57 6.15
N ASP A 542 -17.00 -6.82 6.38
CA ASP A 542 -18.26 -6.89 5.66
C ASP A 542 -18.44 -5.62 4.81
N TYR A 543 -18.57 -5.77 3.49
CA TYR A 543 -18.81 -4.65 2.57
C TYR A 543 -20.30 -4.38 2.30
N ASN A 544 -21.23 -5.10 2.95
CA ASN A 544 -22.66 -4.97 2.68
C ASN A 544 -23.33 -3.70 3.21
#